data_AF-A0A5C7H2D8-F1
#
_entry.id   AF-A0A5C7H2D8-F1
#
_cell.length_a   1.000
_cell.length_b   1.000
_cell.length_c   1.000
_cell.angle_alpha   90.00
_cell.angle_beta   90.00
_cell.angle_gamma   90.00
#
_symmetry.space_group_name_H-M   'P 1'
#
loop_
_entity.id
_entity.type
_entity.pdbx_description
1 polymer ?
#
loop_
_entity_poly.entity_id
_entity_poly.type
_entity_poly.pdbx_seq_one_letter_code
_entity_poly.pdbx_strand_id
1 'polypeptide(L)'
;MVSLSSLFVFFTTQAPNYYSHLGFRFAPPISRVSALQVDFEFLIYYFTIMTLLEVITKAAANLEPVSAQVDHPIILSADDIFLNLKPKLENPSATSLVNSVAGWEISQTDTQLIDTCKKFYVKLKRNLKDTNKFDKDEFIGILNPFLEKISVNVLMSVGFDKSDSGYTRVLIEKIGFLMSRDVAGLVLEACVRLRIWELVEALILYGLVDHSGYSDLVMKLVAEKRSDLLSLCIKHSPDLGSSELLCFLKYFLCPHRDAYASMVSVRKEWESQALLAIEKARDEKLSRKKLRVAKEASILLMVAHDGFSASELCLHYLLASSNVDEMILSYSISKLNVKEMMSLIRYLGKWMKKFERFPHAGPCPEASCMLGLMACDWVPRLEVVVKCLGVMLDENFSSLVLHPEFHEELRSIEGVVGTLAIESRLCCSMATAIKNLGVDDECVQN
;
A
#
# COMPACT_ATOMS: atom_id res chain seq x y z
N MET A 1 -2.18 -40.68 12.33
CA MET A 1 -0.95 -39.90 12.08
C MET A 1 -0.84 -39.74 10.57
N VAL A 2 -1.34 -38.61 10.07
CA VAL A 2 -1.52 -38.31 8.64
C VAL A 2 -0.45 -37.28 8.28
N SER A 3 0.33 -37.52 7.22
CA SER A 3 1.49 -36.69 6.93
C SER A 3 1.11 -35.31 6.38
N LEU A 4 1.30 -34.30 7.22
CA LEU A 4 1.48 -32.90 6.82
C LEU A 4 2.70 -32.67 5.90
N SER A 5 3.49 -33.70 5.59
CA SER A 5 4.61 -33.63 4.66
C SER A 5 4.19 -33.35 3.21
N SER A 6 2.96 -33.68 2.82
CA SER A 6 2.45 -33.34 1.48
C SER A 6 2.24 -31.82 1.30
N LEU A 7 1.83 -31.11 2.36
CA LEU A 7 1.76 -29.64 2.35
C LEU A 7 3.16 -29.02 2.42
N PHE A 8 4.06 -29.56 3.24
CA PHE A 8 5.42 -29.02 3.41
C PHE A 8 6.27 -29.11 2.13
N VAL A 9 6.10 -30.19 1.34
CA VAL A 9 6.76 -30.34 0.03
C VAL A 9 6.22 -29.35 -1.01
N PHE A 10 4.96 -28.93 -0.90
CA PHE A 10 4.39 -27.92 -1.80
C PHE A 10 4.95 -26.52 -1.53
N PHE A 11 5.15 -26.15 -0.25
CA PHE A 11 5.68 -24.83 0.12
C PHE A 11 7.19 -24.68 -0.08
N THR A 12 7.95 -25.79 -0.07
CA THR A 12 9.41 -25.75 -0.25
C THR A 12 9.88 -25.89 -1.70
N THR A 13 8.97 -26.18 -2.65
CA THR A 13 9.33 -26.41 -4.07
C THR A 13 8.93 -25.28 -5.03
N GLN A 14 8.36 -24.18 -4.53
CA GLN A 14 8.26 -22.91 -5.26
C GLN A 14 9.28 -21.89 -4.74
N ALA A 15 10.56 -22.21 -4.91
CA ALA A 15 11.60 -21.19 -5.01
C ALA A 15 12.05 -21.12 -6.47
N PRO A 16 11.52 -20.23 -7.32
CA PRO A 16 12.19 -19.84 -8.53
C PRO A 16 13.25 -18.78 -8.21
N ASN A 17 14.48 -19.08 -8.63
CA ASN A 17 15.61 -18.17 -8.72
C ASN A 17 15.19 -16.78 -9.23
N TYR A 18 15.21 -15.77 -8.35
CA TYR A 18 15.32 -14.37 -8.74
C TYR A 18 16.79 -13.96 -8.70
N TYR A 19 17.55 -14.38 -9.71
CA TYR A 19 18.77 -13.71 -10.17
C TYR A 19 18.99 -14.08 -11.63
N SER A 20 18.54 -13.23 -12.57
CA SER A 20 19.22 -12.95 -13.85
C SER A 20 18.36 -12.09 -14.79
N HIS A 21 18.36 -10.78 -14.55
CA HIS A 21 18.49 -9.82 -15.65
C HIS A 21 19.93 -9.29 -15.59
N LEU A 22 20.84 -10.04 -16.22
CA LEU A 22 22.13 -9.59 -16.76
C LEU A 22 22.69 -10.79 -17.50
N GLY A 23 22.71 -10.71 -18.83
CA GLY A 23 23.09 -11.81 -19.69
C GLY A 23 24.57 -12.16 -19.56
N PHE A 24 24.86 -13.38 -19.10
CA PHE A 24 26.12 -14.07 -19.41
C PHE A 24 25.83 -15.57 -19.50
N ARG A 25 26.01 -16.15 -20.70
CA ARG A 25 26.04 -17.60 -20.91
C ARG A 25 27.36 -18.15 -20.38
N PHE A 26 27.33 -19.21 -19.58
CA PHE A 26 28.49 -20.07 -19.35
C PHE A 26 28.20 -21.50 -19.79
N ALA A 27 29.11 -22.02 -20.62
CA ALA A 27 29.26 -23.43 -20.96
C ALA A 27 30.14 -24.15 -19.90
N PRO A 28 30.19 -25.50 -19.87
CA PRO A 28 30.70 -26.27 -18.74
C PRO A 28 32.25 -26.42 -18.76
N PRO A 29 32.85 -27.01 -17.71
CA PRO A 29 34.10 -26.51 -17.11
C PRO A 29 35.36 -27.11 -17.73
N ILE A 30 36.48 -26.38 -17.66
CA ILE A 30 37.85 -26.89 -17.47
C ILE A 30 38.80 -25.70 -17.21
N SER A 31 39.50 -25.79 -16.07
CA SER A 31 40.86 -25.27 -15.78
C SER A 31 41.18 -23.76 -15.71
N ARG A 32 41.54 -23.34 -14.49
CA ARG A 32 42.63 -22.43 -14.03
C ARG A 32 42.91 -21.12 -14.79
N VAL A 33 43.18 -20.08 -13.97
CA VAL A 33 43.74 -18.73 -14.27
C VAL A 33 42.61 -17.75 -14.67
N SER A 34 42.32 -16.61 -14.02
CA SER A 34 43.07 -15.67 -13.17
C SER A 34 42.09 -14.82 -12.34
N ALA A 35 42.23 -14.81 -11.01
CA ALA A 35 41.35 -14.12 -10.06
C ALA A 35 41.87 -12.74 -9.60
N LEU A 36 42.29 -11.87 -10.52
CA LEU A 36 42.96 -10.61 -10.15
C LEU A 36 42.44 -9.34 -10.84
N GLN A 37 41.26 -9.39 -11.48
CA GLN A 37 40.74 -8.22 -12.21
C GLN A 37 39.31 -7.80 -11.85
N VAL A 38 38.61 -8.54 -10.98
CA VAL A 38 37.23 -8.20 -10.56
C VAL A 38 37.19 -7.42 -9.23
N ASP A 39 38.29 -7.36 -8.48
CA ASP A 39 38.31 -6.67 -7.18
C ASP A 39 38.53 -5.15 -7.26
N PHE A 40 38.96 -4.60 -8.40
CA PHE A 40 39.36 -3.19 -8.46
C PHE A 40 38.17 -2.21 -8.61
N GLU A 41 37.15 -2.54 -9.42
CA GLU A 41 35.97 -1.67 -9.57
C GLU A 41 35.06 -1.68 -8.34
N PHE A 42 34.93 -2.83 -7.66
CA PHE A 42 34.17 -2.94 -6.43
C PHE A 42 34.84 -2.20 -5.28
N LEU A 43 36.18 -2.24 -5.18
CA LEU A 43 36.93 -1.44 -4.21
C LEU A 43 36.81 0.06 -4.49
N ILE A 44 36.88 0.49 -5.75
CA ILE A 44 36.73 1.91 -6.11
C ILE A 44 35.33 2.40 -5.73
N TYR A 45 34.28 1.65 -6.04
CA TYR A 45 32.90 2.02 -5.68
C TYR A 45 32.71 2.12 -4.16
N TYR A 46 33.25 1.17 -3.39
CA TYR A 46 33.21 1.18 -1.93
C TYR A 46 34.02 2.33 -1.32
N PHE A 47 35.20 2.64 -1.87
CA PHE A 47 36.00 3.80 -1.45
C PHE A 47 35.33 5.13 -1.80
N THR A 48 34.62 5.21 -2.93
CA THR A 48 33.92 6.43 -3.35
C THR A 48 32.66 6.68 -2.50
N ILE A 49 31.95 5.62 -2.09
CA ILE A 49 30.82 5.71 -1.14
C ILE A 49 31.32 6.06 0.28
N MET A 50 32.40 5.43 0.75
CA MET A 50 32.99 5.77 2.06
C MET A 50 33.45 7.23 2.11
N THR A 51 34.06 7.74 1.04
CA THR A 51 34.50 9.14 0.99
C THR A 51 33.33 10.11 0.89
N LEU A 52 32.27 9.81 0.13
CA LEU A 52 31.08 10.66 0.07
C LEU A 52 30.35 10.72 1.41
N LEU A 53 30.14 9.58 2.08
CA LEU A 53 29.48 9.54 3.38
C LEU A 53 30.32 10.25 4.45
N GLU A 54 31.64 10.06 4.46
CA GLU A 54 32.54 10.83 5.34
C GLU A 54 32.51 12.32 5.05
N VAL A 55 32.46 12.72 3.77
CA VAL A 55 32.37 14.13 3.35
C VAL A 55 31.03 14.74 3.80
N ILE A 56 29.91 14.02 3.65
CA ILE A 56 28.59 14.45 4.15
C ILE A 56 28.62 14.56 5.67
N THR A 57 29.21 13.59 6.37
CA THR A 57 29.27 13.56 7.84
C THR A 57 30.14 14.70 8.37
N LYS A 58 31.28 14.99 7.74
CA LYS A 58 32.15 16.13 8.07
C LYS A 58 31.49 17.47 7.73
N ALA A 59 30.77 17.56 6.61
CA ALA A 59 30.02 18.76 6.24
C ALA A 59 28.87 19.03 7.22
N ALA A 60 28.15 17.99 7.67
CA ALA A 60 27.11 18.10 8.67
C ALA A 60 27.66 18.51 10.05
N ALA A 61 28.84 18.02 10.44
CA ALA A 61 29.50 18.39 11.70
C ALA A 61 30.02 19.84 11.72
N ASN A 62 30.22 20.46 10.55
CA ASN A 62 30.69 21.84 10.40
C ASN A 62 29.57 22.87 10.26
N LEU A 63 28.30 22.45 10.32
CA LEU A 63 27.18 23.40 10.41
C LEU A 63 27.22 24.03 11.80
N GLU A 64 27.43 25.35 11.88
CA GLU A 64 27.06 26.11 13.07
C GLU A 64 25.63 25.73 13.48
N PRO A 65 25.30 25.69 14.78
CA PRO A 65 23.98 25.31 15.25
C PRO A 65 22.99 26.37 14.75
N VAL A 66 22.41 26.12 13.57
CA VAL A 66 21.25 26.85 13.09
C VAL A 66 20.17 26.52 14.09
N SER A 67 19.91 27.46 15.00
CA SER A 67 18.94 27.40 16.08
C SER A 67 17.48 27.31 15.61
N ALA A 68 17.26 27.06 14.32
CA ALA A 68 15.97 26.78 13.75
C ALA A 68 15.95 25.32 13.29
N GLN A 69 15.70 24.40 14.23
CA GLN A 69 14.85 23.26 13.87
C GLN A 69 13.62 23.87 13.21
N VAL A 70 13.41 23.60 11.92
CA VAL A 70 12.20 24.03 11.24
C VAL A 70 11.07 23.26 11.87
N ASP A 71 10.39 23.89 12.83
CA ASP A 71 9.41 23.25 13.72
C ASP A 71 8.24 22.54 13.01
N HIS A 72 8.07 22.71 11.70
CA HIS A 72 7.03 22.05 10.90
C HIS A 72 7.48 22.02 9.43
N PRO A 73 8.10 20.93 8.93
CA PRO A 73 8.57 20.88 7.54
C PRO A 73 7.38 20.88 6.57
N ILE A 74 7.46 21.74 5.56
CA ILE A 74 6.55 21.82 4.41
C ILE A 74 7.33 21.40 3.18
N ILE A 75 6.68 20.71 2.23
CA ILE A 75 7.27 20.41 0.93
C ILE A 75 7.41 21.73 0.17
N LEU A 76 8.65 22.18 -0.02
CA LEU A 76 8.97 23.43 -0.72
C LEU A 76 8.94 23.22 -2.23
N SER A 77 8.55 24.26 -2.98
CA SER A 77 8.72 24.27 -4.44
C SER A 77 10.21 24.32 -4.78
N ALA A 78 10.69 23.36 -5.57
CA ALA A 78 12.10 23.26 -5.94
C ALA A 78 12.48 24.16 -7.12
N ASP A 79 11.50 24.66 -7.87
CA ASP A 79 11.70 25.29 -9.18
C ASP A 79 12.50 26.60 -9.09
N ASP A 80 12.25 27.41 -8.05
CA ASP A 80 12.99 28.66 -7.81
C ASP A 80 14.32 28.43 -7.09
N ILE A 81 14.49 27.28 -6.42
CA ILE A 81 15.68 26.97 -5.63
C ILE A 81 16.85 26.71 -6.58
N PHE A 82 16.68 25.81 -7.56
CA PHE A 82 17.77 25.41 -8.45
C PHE A 82 18.33 26.55 -9.30
N LEU A 83 17.51 27.56 -9.63
CA LEU A 83 17.92 28.71 -10.43
C LEU A 83 18.82 29.69 -9.65
N ASN A 84 18.72 29.72 -8.32
CA ASN A 84 19.45 30.64 -7.46
C ASN A 84 20.69 30.01 -6.79
N LEU A 85 20.86 28.70 -6.93
CA LEU A 85 22.02 27.97 -6.43
C LEU A 85 23.31 28.41 -7.16
N LYS A 86 24.21 29.07 -6.42
CA LYS A 86 25.55 29.44 -6.89
C LYS A 86 26.63 28.76 -6.05
N PRO A 87 27.73 28.28 -6.64
CA PRO A 87 28.84 27.79 -5.84
C PRO A 87 29.39 28.90 -4.94
N LYS A 88 29.65 28.60 -3.66
CA LYS A 88 30.23 29.56 -2.70
C LYS A 88 31.65 30.00 -3.06
N LEU A 89 32.36 29.21 -3.87
CA LEU A 89 33.68 29.56 -4.39
C LEU A 89 33.62 29.87 -5.89
N GLU A 90 34.18 31.01 -6.28
CA GLU A 90 34.36 31.40 -7.70
C GLU A 90 35.44 30.58 -8.42
N ASN A 91 36.29 29.85 -7.68
CA ASN A 91 37.31 28.95 -8.22
C ASN A 91 37.32 27.60 -7.47
N PRO A 92 36.70 26.55 -8.01
CA PRO A 92 36.74 25.23 -7.38
C PRO A 92 38.15 24.64 -7.43
N SER A 93 38.68 24.19 -6.30
CA SER A 93 39.90 23.40 -6.28
C SER A 93 39.62 22.03 -6.90
N ALA A 94 40.46 21.60 -7.84
CA ALA A 94 40.32 20.31 -8.55
C ALA A 94 40.43 19.07 -7.62
N THR A 95 40.66 19.28 -6.32
CA THR A 95 40.79 18.26 -5.28
C THR A 95 39.54 18.13 -4.40
N SER A 96 38.54 19.01 -4.51
CA SER A 96 37.29 18.92 -3.74
C SER A 96 36.20 18.21 -4.54
N LEU A 97 35.72 17.06 -4.05
CA LEU A 97 34.61 16.31 -4.63
C LEU A 97 33.24 17.01 -4.45
N VAL A 98 33.12 17.95 -3.51
CA VAL A 98 31.86 18.65 -3.18
C VAL A 98 32.13 20.13 -2.97
N ASN A 99 31.45 20.99 -3.72
CA ASN A 99 31.49 22.44 -3.51
C ASN A 99 30.26 22.90 -2.74
N SER A 100 30.45 23.70 -1.68
CA SER A 100 29.32 24.29 -0.96
C SER A 100 28.57 25.26 -1.87
N VAL A 101 27.25 25.21 -1.82
CA VAL A 101 26.36 26.06 -2.61
C VAL A 101 25.74 27.13 -1.71
N ALA A 102 25.63 28.36 -2.22
CA ALA A 102 24.94 29.50 -1.61
C ALA A 102 23.79 29.95 -2.51
N GLY A 103 22.93 30.83 -1.99
CA GLY A 103 21.74 31.32 -2.69
C GLY A 103 20.50 30.45 -2.49
N TRP A 104 20.55 29.50 -1.54
CA TRP A 104 19.34 28.84 -1.05
C TRP A 104 18.59 29.80 -0.13
N GLU A 105 17.51 30.38 -0.64
CA GLU A 105 16.54 31.17 0.13
C GLU A 105 15.17 30.52 -0.01
N ILE A 106 14.42 30.46 1.09
CA ILE A 106 13.02 30.03 1.06
C ILE A 106 12.23 31.16 0.38
N SER A 107 11.37 30.83 -0.58
CA SER A 107 10.56 31.84 -1.26
C SER A 107 9.71 32.62 -0.24
N GLN A 108 9.38 33.88 -0.58
CA GLN A 108 8.50 34.68 0.28
C GLN A 108 7.13 34.00 0.47
N THR A 109 6.63 33.33 -0.58
CA THR A 109 5.39 32.56 -0.57
C THR A 109 5.45 31.39 0.41
N ASP A 110 6.53 30.59 0.36
CA ASP A 110 6.74 29.47 1.28
C ASP A 110 6.87 29.95 2.73
N THR A 111 7.54 31.08 2.96
CA THR A 111 7.65 31.69 4.29
C THR A 111 6.28 32.08 4.85
N GLN A 112 5.42 32.68 4.02
CA GLN A 112 4.05 33.03 4.40
C GLN A 112 3.17 31.80 4.65
N LEU A 113 3.38 30.73 3.87
CA LEU A 113 2.70 29.44 4.06
C LEU A 113 3.10 28.81 5.40
N ILE A 114 4.40 28.73 5.69
CA ILE A 114 4.93 28.20 6.96
C ILE A 114 4.37 28.97 8.15
N ASP A 115 4.38 30.31 8.10
CA ASP A 115 3.82 31.14 9.17
C ASP A 115 2.30 30.92 9.35
N THR A 116 1.56 30.76 8.24
CA THR A 116 0.12 30.46 8.27
C THR A 116 -0.16 29.10 8.92
N CYS A 117 0.58 28.06 8.54
CA CYS A 117 0.51 26.73 9.15
C CYS A 117 0.83 26.77 10.65
N LYS A 118 1.90 27.47 11.05
CA LYS A 118 2.29 27.64 12.47
C LYS A 118 1.19 28.31 13.29
N LYS A 119 0.65 29.43 12.79
CA LYS A 119 -0.44 30.16 13.46
C LYS A 119 -1.68 29.30 13.63
N PHE A 120 -2.04 28.55 12.60
CA PHE A 120 -3.18 27.64 12.67
C PHE A 120 -2.95 26.48 13.64
N TYR A 121 -1.79 25.82 13.59
CA TYR A 121 -1.43 24.73 14.51
C TYR A 121 -1.57 25.17 15.97
N VAL A 122 -1.00 26.31 16.35
CA VAL A 122 -1.07 26.84 17.71
C VAL A 122 -2.52 27.16 18.11
N LYS A 123 -3.32 27.73 17.20
CA LYS A 123 -4.73 28.03 17.44
C LYS A 123 -5.56 26.76 17.64
N LEU A 124 -5.47 25.80 16.73
CA LEU A 124 -6.20 24.53 16.81
C LEU A 124 -5.79 23.73 18.05
N LYS A 125 -4.50 23.67 18.38
CA LYS A 125 -3.99 22.95 19.55
C LYS A 125 -4.49 23.54 20.86
N ARG A 126 -4.66 24.86 20.94
CA ARG A 126 -5.28 25.52 22.12
C ARG A 126 -6.76 25.17 22.22
N ASN A 127 -7.50 25.24 21.12
CA ASN A 127 -8.93 24.93 21.10
C ASN A 127 -9.21 23.47 21.44
N LEU A 128 -8.40 22.53 20.95
CA LEU A 128 -8.53 21.12 21.30
C LEU A 128 -8.31 20.86 22.80
N LYS A 129 -7.51 21.66 23.50
CA LYS A 129 -7.37 21.53 24.97
C LYS A 129 -8.62 21.97 25.73
N ASP A 130 -9.46 22.82 25.16
CA ASP A 130 -10.71 23.27 25.77
C ASP A 130 -11.86 22.31 25.41
N THR A 131 -12.07 21.28 26.23
CA THR A 131 -13.04 20.20 25.96
C THR A 131 -14.51 20.60 26.08
N ASN A 132 -14.84 21.76 26.64
CA ASN A 132 -16.23 22.09 26.98
C ASN A 132 -16.92 23.03 25.99
N LYS A 133 -16.18 23.66 25.08
CA LYS A 133 -16.73 24.63 24.11
C LYS A 133 -16.46 24.29 22.65
N PHE A 134 -15.37 23.57 22.36
CA PHE A 134 -14.98 23.33 20.98
C PHE A 134 -15.81 22.22 20.32
N ASP A 135 -16.73 22.63 19.44
CA ASP A 135 -17.65 21.75 18.71
C ASP A 135 -17.32 21.64 17.20
N LYS A 136 -18.18 20.94 16.45
CA LYS A 136 -18.03 20.72 15.01
C LYS A 136 -18.04 22.03 14.23
N ASP A 137 -18.96 22.94 14.55
CA ASP A 137 -19.15 24.18 13.79
C ASP A 137 -18.00 25.14 14.05
N GLU A 138 -17.51 25.21 15.29
CA GLU A 138 -16.32 25.98 15.64
C GLU A 138 -15.07 25.45 14.91
N PHE A 139 -14.91 24.13 14.81
CA PHE A 139 -13.79 23.52 14.09
C PHE A 139 -13.83 23.82 12.60
N ILE A 140 -14.98 23.61 11.94
CA ILE A 140 -15.15 23.93 10.51
C ILE A 140 -14.97 25.43 10.27
N GLY A 141 -15.48 26.27 11.18
CA GLY A 141 -15.35 27.72 11.14
C GLY A 141 -13.91 28.24 11.23
N ILE A 142 -12.97 27.46 11.79
CA ILE A 142 -11.54 27.81 11.77
C ILE A 142 -10.76 27.12 10.64
N LEU A 143 -11.19 25.92 10.22
CA LEU A 143 -10.51 25.13 9.18
C LEU A 143 -10.74 25.73 7.79
N ASN A 144 -11.98 26.08 7.44
CA ASN A 144 -12.29 26.61 6.11
C ASN A 144 -11.52 27.91 5.81
N PRO A 145 -11.51 28.94 6.70
CA PRO A 145 -10.74 30.15 6.44
C PRO A 145 -9.24 29.92 6.35
N PHE A 146 -8.71 28.92 7.07
CA PHE A 146 -7.31 28.53 6.98
C PHE A 146 -6.97 27.94 5.61
N LEU A 147 -7.77 26.98 5.16
CA LEU A 147 -7.63 26.37 3.84
C LEU A 147 -7.79 27.43 2.73
N GLU A 148 -8.84 28.25 2.79
CA GLU A 148 -9.02 29.37 1.85
C GLU A 148 -7.79 30.29 1.81
N LYS A 149 -7.24 30.67 2.97
CA LYS A 149 -6.04 31.53 3.05
C LYS A 149 -4.83 30.89 2.38
N ILE A 150 -4.62 29.58 2.54
CA ILE A 150 -3.52 28.86 1.89
C ILE A 150 -3.71 28.82 0.36
N SER A 151 -4.94 28.65 -0.13
CA SER A 151 -5.20 28.65 -1.57
C SER A 151 -4.81 29.96 -2.26
N VAL A 152 -5.10 31.10 -1.61
CA VAL A 152 -4.76 32.44 -2.10
C VAL A 152 -3.25 32.66 -2.20
N ASN A 153 -2.49 32.18 -1.23
CA ASN A 153 -1.03 32.32 -1.22
C ASN A 153 -0.35 31.58 -2.38
N VAL A 154 -0.93 30.47 -2.85
CA VAL A 154 -0.37 29.63 -3.93
C VAL A 154 -0.98 29.97 -5.30
N LEU A 155 -1.72 31.09 -5.42
CA LEU A 155 -2.38 31.55 -6.67
C LEU A 155 -3.29 30.50 -7.32
N MET A 156 -3.75 29.50 -6.57
CA MET A 156 -4.73 28.56 -7.06
C MET A 156 -6.11 29.22 -6.99
N SER A 157 -6.54 29.85 -8.10
CA SER A 157 -7.90 30.39 -8.23
C SER A 157 -8.91 29.26 -8.37
N VAL A 158 -9.16 28.54 -7.28
CA VAL A 158 -10.18 27.51 -7.30
C VAL A 158 -11.50 28.18 -6.95
N GLY A 159 -12.36 28.30 -7.96
CA GLY A 159 -13.75 28.71 -7.75
C GLY A 159 -14.45 27.64 -6.92
N PHE A 160 -14.52 27.83 -5.61
CA PHE A 160 -15.26 26.96 -4.71
C PHE A 160 -16.62 27.60 -4.40
N ASP A 161 -17.70 26.86 -4.62
CA ASP A 161 -19.03 27.29 -4.19
C ASP A 161 -19.19 27.02 -2.69
N LYS A 162 -19.28 28.08 -1.89
CA LYS A 162 -19.43 28.01 -0.43
C LYS A 162 -20.76 27.42 0.02
N SER A 163 -21.72 27.26 -0.90
CA SER A 163 -23.04 26.68 -0.61
C SER A 163 -23.07 25.15 -0.67
N ASP A 164 -21.99 24.50 -1.14
CA ASP A 164 -21.93 23.05 -1.23
C ASP A 164 -21.77 22.39 0.15
N SER A 165 -22.64 21.42 0.44
CA SER A 165 -22.61 20.59 1.65
C SER A 165 -21.31 19.79 1.85
N GLY A 166 -20.46 19.71 0.81
CA GLY A 166 -19.13 19.09 0.85
C GLY A 166 -17.96 20.09 0.85
N TYR A 167 -18.20 21.39 1.05
CA TYR A 167 -17.20 22.45 0.84
C TYR A 167 -15.83 22.16 1.48
N THR A 168 -15.81 21.81 2.77
CA THR A 168 -14.56 21.52 3.50
C THR A 168 -13.82 20.30 2.93
N ARG A 169 -14.54 19.25 2.51
CA ARG A 169 -13.95 18.07 1.87
C ARG A 169 -13.28 18.46 0.55
N VAL A 170 -13.96 19.27 -0.26
CA VAL A 170 -13.43 19.75 -1.56
C VAL A 170 -12.20 20.64 -1.36
N LEU A 171 -12.15 21.44 -0.28
CA LEU A 171 -10.94 22.16 0.08
C LEU A 171 -9.80 21.20 0.41
N ILE A 172 -10.00 20.20 1.27
CA ILE A 172 -8.96 19.22 1.61
C ILE A 172 -8.45 18.47 0.37
N GLU A 173 -9.36 18.05 -0.51
CA GLU A 173 -9.01 17.40 -1.78
C GLU A 173 -8.03 18.23 -2.62
N LYS A 174 -8.33 19.53 -2.80
CA LYS A 174 -7.58 20.35 -3.74
C LYS A 174 -6.35 21.00 -3.16
N ILE A 175 -6.36 21.32 -1.87
CA ILE A 175 -5.28 22.12 -1.25
C ILE A 175 -4.74 21.51 0.05
N GLY A 176 -5.25 20.36 0.49
CA GLY A 176 -4.83 19.72 1.73
C GLY A 176 -3.36 19.32 1.74
N PHE A 177 -2.77 19.05 0.58
CA PHE A 177 -1.33 18.74 0.44
C PHE A 177 -0.41 19.90 0.85
N LEU A 178 -0.93 21.12 0.95
CA LEU A 178 -0.19 22.30 1.41
C LEU A 178 -0.15 22.40 2.94
N MET A 179 -0.94 21.58 3.66
CA MET A 179 -0.84 21.50 5.11
C MET A 179 0.48 20.85 5.50
N SER A 180 1.18 21.44 6.48
CA SER A 180 2.31 20.75 7.08
C SER A 180 1.84 19.45 7.75
N ARG A 181 2.74 18.47 7.83
CA ARG A 181 2.45 17.16 8.44
C ARG A 181 1.82 17.27 9.83
N ASP A 182 2.34 18.17 10.66
CA ASP A 182 1.83 18.36 12.03
C ASP A 182 0.45 19.03 12.05
N VAL A 183 0.16 19.92 11.09
CA VAL A 183 -1.17 20.50 10.91
C VAL A 183 -2.15 19.43 10.48
N ALA A 184 -1.81 18.62 9.47
CA ALA A 184 -2.66 17.54 9.00
C ALA A 184 -2.96 16.51 10.10
N GLY A 185 -1.95 16.14 10.89
CA GLY A 185 -2.12 15.27 12.06
C GLY A 185 -3.06 15.85 13.12
N LEU A 186 -2.96 17.15 13.41
CA LEU A 186 -3.83 17.82 14.37
C LEU A 186 -5.28 17.99 13.86
N VAL A 187 -5.44 18.24 12.55
CA VAL A 187 -6.74 18.26 11.87
C VAL A 187 -7.38 16.88 11.93
N LEU A 188 -6.63 15.81 11.66
CA LEU A 188 -7.10 14.43 11.78
C LEU A 188 -7.55 14.13 13.22
N GLU A 189 -6.75 14.48 14.22
CA GLU A 189 -7.11 14.29 15.64
C GLU A 189 -8.43 14.98 15.98
N ALA A 190 -8.60 16.23 15.54
CA ALA A 190 -9.84 16.98 15.71
C ALA A 190 -11.03 16.30 15.02
N CYS A 191 -10.87 15.88 13.76
CA CYS A 191 -11.92 15.18 13.00
C CYS A 191 -12.36 13.89 13.68
N VAL A 192 -11.42 13.08 14.18
CA VAL A 192 -11.76 11.82 14.87
C VAL A 192 -12.46 12.11 16.20
N ARG A 193 -11.94 13.05 17.01
CA ARG A 193 -12.53 13.42 18.30
C ARG A 193 -13.94 13.99 18.14
N LEU A 194 -14.14 14.85 17.15
CA LEU A 194 -15.43 15.47 16.86
C LEU A 194 -16.34 14.56 16.03
N ARG A 195 -15.88 13.38 15.61
CA ARG A 195 -16.64 12.43 14.78
C ARG A 195 -17.15 13.06 13.47
N ILE A 196 -16.22 13.72 12.76
CA ILE A 196 -16.43 14.29 11.42
C ILE A 196 -15.78 13.33 10.41
N TRP A 197 -16.48 12.23 10.17
CA TRP A 197 -15.93 11.06 9.45
C TRP A 197 -15.68 11.32 7.97
N GLU A 198 -16.46 12.23 7.38
CA GLU A 198 -16.33 12.63 5.98
C GLU A 198 -14.98 13.31 5.71
N LEU A 199 -14.44 14.04 6.70
CA LEU A 199 -13.12 14.64 6.61
C LEU A 199 -12.00 13.64 6.93
N VAL A 200 -12.24 12.67 7.82
CA VAL A 200 -11.30 11.56 8.04
C VAL A 200 -11.11 10.76 6.75
N GLU A 201 -12.21 10.43 6.06
CA GLU A 201 -12.19 9.80 4.74
C GLU A 201 -11.32 10.60 3.76
N ALA A 202 -11.54 11.92 3.64
CA ALA A 202 -10.76 12.77 2.75
C ALA A 202 -9.26 12.75 3.10
N LEU A 203 -8.92 12.90 4.38
CA LEU A 203 -7.53 12.88 4.83
C LEU A 203 -6.82 11.55 4.48
N ILE A 204 -7.51 10.41 4.58
CA ILE A 204 -6.97 9.10 4.19
C ILE A 204 -6.80 9.02 2.67
N LEU A 205 -7.82 9.37 1.89
CA LEU A 205 -7.82 9.27 0.42
C LEU A 205 -6.69 10.07 -0.23
N TYR A 206 -6.42 11.28 0.30
CA TYR A 206 -5.38 12.18 -0.23
C TYR A 206 -4.02 12.00 0.45
N GLY A 207 -3.82 10.94 1.23
CA GLY A 207 -2.51 10.61 1.81
C GLY A 207 -1.99 11.62 2.84
N LEU A 208 -2.88 12.31 3.54
CA LEU A 208 -2.54 13.36 4.52
C LEU A 208 -2.34 12.81 5.94
N VAL A 209 -2.42 11.49 6.11
CA VAL A 209 -2.17 10.81 7.38
C VAL A 209 -0.71 10.41 7.45
N ASP A 210 0.02 11.01 8.38
CA ASP A 210 1.42 10.63 8.64
C ASP A 210 1.53 9.21 9.20
N HIS A 211 2.62 8.52 8.85
CA HIS A 211 2.92 7.17 9.34
C HIS A 211 2.91 7.09 10.87
N SER A 212 3.40 8.12 11.56
CA SER A 212 3.46 8.14 13.03
C SER A 212 2.09 8.19 13.70
N GLY A 213 1.10 8.81 13.06
CA GLY A 213 -0.28 8.90 13.56
C GLY A 213 -1.18 7.74 13.13
N TYR A 214 -0.69 6.87 12.26
CA TYR A 214 -1.48 5.84 11.61
C TYR A 214 -1.98 4.76 12.59
N SER A 215 -1.10 4.31 13.49
CA SER A 215 -1.43 3.32 14.52
C SER A 215 -2.58 3.77 15.41
N ASP A 216 -2.49 5.01 15.91
CA ASP A 216 -3.50 5.63 16.78
C ASP A 216 -4.84 5.82 16.03
N LEU A 217 -4.79 6.22 14.76
CA LEU A 217 -5.96 6.30 13.90
C LEU A 217 -6.66 4.93 13.79
N VAL A 218 -5.92 3.87 13.45
CA VAL A 218 -6.47 2.51 13.31
C VAL A 218 -7.15 2.07 14.61
N MET A 219 -6.49 2.27 15.76
CA MET A 219 -7.06 1.91 17.07
C MET A 219 -8.36 2.67 17.38
N LYS A 220 -8.42 3.97 17.07
CA LYS A 220 -9.64 4.78 17.24
C LYS A 220 -10.77 4.34 16.30
N LEU A 221 -10.46 4.04 15.03
CA LEU A 221 -11.43 3.55 14.06
C LEU A 221 -11.99 2.16 14.41
N VAL A 222 -11.15 1.29 14.97
CA VAL A 222 -11.60 -0.01 15.52
C VAL A 222 -12.55 0.19 16.69
N ALA A 223 -12.22 1.08 17.64
CA ALA A 223 -13.06 1.38 18.79
C ALA A 223 -14.43 1.95 18.37
N GLU A 224 -14.45 2.82 17.36
CA GLU A 224 -15.67 3.44 16.79
C GLU A 224 -16.35 2.57 15.72
N LYS A 225 -15.81 1.37 15.46
CA LYS A 225 -16.35 0.35 14.55
C LYS A 225 -16.56 0.86 13.11
N ARG A 226 -15.64 1.70 12.62
CA ARG A 226 -15.64 2.28 11.27
C ARG A 226 -14.90 1.40 10.26
N SER A 227 -15.50 0.25 9.94
CA SER A 227 -14.96 -0.72 8.97
C SER A 227 -14.73 -0.16 7.57
N ASP A 228 -15.57 0.80 7.17
CA ASP A 228 -15.46 1.55 5.92
C ASP A 228 -14.14 2.34 5.86
N LEU A 229 -13.83 3.10 6.92
CA LEU A 229 -12.60 3.87 7.02
C LEU A 229 -11.37 2.98 7.22
N LEU A 230 -11.50 1.87 7.97
CA LEU A 230 -10.43 0.87 8.09
C LEU A 230 -10.08 0.24 6.73
N SER A 231 -11.07 0.03 5.86
CA SER A 231 -10.82 -0.47 4.50
C SER A 231 -10.08 0.56 3.65
N LEU A 232 -10.41 1.85 3.79
CA LEU A 232 -9.66 2.93 3.13
C LEU A 232 -8.23 3.03 3.64
N CYS A 233 -8.04 2.86 4.95
CA CYS A 233 -6.72 2.77 5.53
C CYS A 233 -5.87 1.69 4.84
N ILE A 234 -6.39 0.47 4.68
CA ILE A 234 -5.65 -0.60 4.01
C ILE A 234 -5.30 -0.23 2.55
N LYS A 235 -6.20 0.46 1.85
CA LYS A 235 -6.02 0.83 0.44
C LYS A 235 -4.97 1.92 0.22
N HIS A 236 -4.86 2.88 1.15
CA HIS A 236 -4.10 4.10 0.96
C HIS A 236 -2.87 4.21 1.88
N SER A 237 -2.66 3.27 2.82
CA SER A 237 -1.45 3.25 3.64
C SER A 237 -0.23 2.94 2.78
N PRO A 238 0.83 3.77 2.79
CA PRO A 238 2.05 3.46 2.05
C PRO A 238 2.78 2.25 2.65
N ASP A 239 2.79 2.13 3.98
CA ASP A 239 3.40 1.03 4.72
C ASP A 239 2.51 0.64 5.91
N LEU A 240 2.20 -0.65 6.05
CA LEU A 240 1.44 -1.18 7.18
C LEU A 240 2.40 -1.84 8.17
N GLY A 241 2.47 -1.32 9.39
CA GLY A 241 3.21 -1.94 10.47
C GLY A 241 2.56 -3.24 10.98
N SER A 242 3.31 -4.01 11.76
CA SER A 242 2.83 -5.29 12.30
C SER A 242 1.69 -5.14 13.31
N SER A 243 1.66 -4.03 14.04
CA SER A 243 0.59 -3.77 15.01
C SER A 243 -0.74 -3.47 14.30
N GLU A 244 -0.67 -2.71 13.22
CA GLU A 244 -1.79 -2.32 12.36
C GLU A 244 -2.34 -3.54 11.64
N LEU A 245 -1.45 -4.32 11.01
CA LEU A 245 -1.83 -5.56 10.31
C LEU A 245 -2.53 -6.55 11.26
N LEU A 246 -1.95 -6.78 12.44
CA LEU A 246 -2.57 -7.64 13.46
C LEU A 246 -3.94 -7.11 13.87
N CYS A 247 -4.09 -5.80 14.03
CA CYS A 247 -5.35 -5.16 14.38
C CYS A 247 -6.42 -5.38 13.29
N PHE A 248 -6.07 -5.13 12.02
CA PHE A 248 -6.96 -5.38 10.88
C PHE A 248 -7.38 -6.86 10.78
N LEU A 249 -6.43 -7.79 10.90
CA LEU A 249 -6.72 -9.22 10.86
C LEU A 249 -7.72 -9.61 11.95
N LYS A 250 -7.43 -9.29 13.22
CA LYS A 250 -8.32 -9.61 14.33
C LYS A 250 -9.71 -9.03 14.15
N TYR A 251 -9.77 -7.76 13.71
CA TYR A 251 -11.02 -7.06 13.50
C TYR A 251 -11.89 -7.70 12.42
N PHE A 252 -11.33 -8.01 11.24
CA PHE A 252 -12.11 -8.54 10.12
C PHE A 252 -12.33 -10.05 10.16
N LEU A 253 -11.46 -10.81 10.85
CA LEU A 253 -11.67 -12.24 11.07
C LEU A 253 -12.77 -12.52 12.09
N CYS A 254 -12.90 -11.67 13.12
CA CYS A 254 -13.90 -11.81 14.17
C CYS A 254 -14.63 -10.48 14.45
N PRO A 255 -15.38 -9.91 13.48
CA PRO A 255 -16.01 -8.61 13.65
C PRO A 255 -17.10 -8.63 14.72
N HIS A 256 -17.21 -7.52 15.46
CA HIS A 256 -18.32 -7.30 16.39
C HIS A 256 -19.64 -7.11 15.63
N ARG A 257 -20.79 -7.49 16.21
CA ARG A 257 -22.11 -7.39 15.55
C ARG A 257 -22.41 -5.98 15.01
N ASP A 258 -22.09 -4.95 15.80
CA ASP A 258 -22.34 -3.56 15.39
C ASP A 258 -21.37 -3.05 14.29
N ALA A 259 -20.27 -3.76 14.02
CA ALA A 259 -19.33 -3.38 12.96
C ALA A 259 -19.86 -3.73 11.56
N TYR A 260 -20.83 -4.66 11.45
CA TYR A 260 -21.37 -5.08 10.16
C TYR A 260 -22.08 -3.94 9.42
N ALA A 261 -22.68 -2.98 10.14
CA ALA A 261 -23.38 -1.85 9.53
C ALA A 261 -22.45 -1.01 8.64
N SER A 262 -21.22 -0.75 9.10
CA SER A 262 -20.21 -0.02 8.31
C SER A 262 -19.57 -0.87 7.22
N MET A 263 -19.65 -2.21 7.29
CA MET A 263 -19.19 -3.10 6.21
C MET A 263 -20.18 -3.20 5.05
N VAL A 264 -21.45 -2.81 5.24
CA VAL A 264 -22.45 -2.82 4.16
C VAL A 264 -22.04 -1.90 3.01
N SER A 265 -21.40 -0.76 3.28
CA SER A 265 -20.89 0.13 2.23
C SER A 265 -19.79 -0.54 1.41
N VAL A 266 -18.88 -1.27 2.05
CA VAL A 266 -17.85 -2.05 1.37
C VAL A 266 -18.47 -3.10 0.45
N ARG A 267 -19.49 -3.82 0.93
CA ARG A 267 -20.20 -4.79 0.10
C ARG A 267 -20.89 -4.14 -1.09
N LYS A 268 -21.57 -3.00 -0.88
CA LYS A 268 -22.21 -2.23 -1.95
C LYS A 268 -21.22 -1.72 -3.00
N GLU A 269 -20.02 -1.33 -2.59
CA GLU A 269 -18.96 -0.93 -3.53
C GLU A 269 -18.54 -2.11 -4.41
N TRP A 270 -18.26 -3.28 -3.82
CA TRP A 270 -17.95 -4.49 -4.58
C TRP A 270 -19.08 -4.90 -5.52
N GLU A 271 -20.33 -4.80 -5.07
CA GLU A 271 -21.52 -5.08 -5.89
C GLU A 271 -21.65 -4.10 -7.06
N SER A 272 -21.46 -2.80 -6.80
CA SER A 272 -21.45 -1.74 -7.84
C SER A 272 -20.39 -2.01 -8.91
N GLN A 273 -19.17 -2.35 -8.50
CA GLN A 273 -18.07 -2.67 -9.42
C GLN A 273 -18.35 -3.93 -10.23
N ALA A 274 -18.94 -4.95 -9.62
CA ALA A 274 -19.33 -6.18 -10.32
C ALA A 274 -20.44 -5.90 -11.36
N LEU A 275 -21.46 -5.11 -11.01
CA LEU A 275 -22.53 -4.71 -11.93
C LEU A 275 -21.98 -3.88 -13.09
N LEU A 276 -21.12 -2.89 -12.81
CA LEU A 276 -20.47 -2.08 -13.82
C LEU A 276 -19.62 -2.92 -14.79
N ALA A 277 -18.94 -3.97 -14.28
CA ALA A 277 -18.20 -4.90 -15.13
C ALA A 277 -19.13 -5.72 -16.04
N ILE A 278 -20.28 -6.18 -15.53
CA ILE A 278 -21.29 -6.89 -16.32
C ILE A 278 -21.87 -6.00 -17.41
N GLU A 279 -22.18 -4.75 -17.10
CA GLU A 279 -22.66 -3.77 -18.08
C GLU A 279 -21.64 -3.56 -19.20
N LYS A 280 -20.36 -3.35 -18.84
CA LYS A 280 -19.26 -3.21 -19.82
C LYS A 280 -19.04 -4.47 -20.63
N ALA A 281 -19.20 -5.64 -20.04
CA ALA A 281 -19.07 -6.92 -20.76
C ALA A 281 -20.19 -7.15 -21.80
N ARG A 282 -21.30 -6.40 -21.71
CA ARG A 282 -22.44 -6.44 -22.63
C ARG A 282 -22.43 -5.29 -23.65
N ASP A 283 -21.54 -4.31 -23.49
CA ASP A 283 -21.47 -3.16 -24.40
C ASP A 283 -20.77 -3.52 -25.71
N GLU A 284 -21.57 -3.77 -26.75
CA GLU A 284 -21.11 -4.08 -28.10
C GLU A 284 -20.36 -2.92 -28.78
N LYS A 285 -20.43 -1.69 -28.23
CA LYS A 285 -19.71 -0.53 -28.76
C LYS A 285 -18.24 -0.52 -28.35
N LEU A 286 -17.84 -1.33 -27.37
CA LEU A 286 -16.45 -1.41 -26.94
C LEU A 286 -15.57 -2.07 -28.01
N SER A 287 -14.33 -1.61 -28.10
CA SER A 287 -13.33 -2.30 -28.93
C SER A 287 -13.15 -3.74 -28.47
N ARG A 288 -12.77 -4.65 -29.39
CA ARG A 288 -12.58 -6.08 -29.09
C ARG A 288 -11.68 -6.31 -27.87
N LYS A 289 -10.61 -5.53 -27.72
CA LYS A 289 -9.72 -5.59 -26.54
C LYS A 289 -10.47 -5.21 -25.25
N LYS A 290 -11.15 -4.07 -25.23
CA LYS A 290 -11.93 -3.61 -24.06
C LYS A 290 -13.03 -4.59 -23.68
N LEU A 291 -13.73 -5.16 -24.66
CA LEU A 291 -14.77 -6.16 -24.44
C LEU A 291 -14.21 -7.44 -23.81
N ARG A 292 -13.02 -7.90 -24.24
CA ARG A 292 -12.34 -9.05 -23.62
C ARG A 292 -12.00 -8.77 -22.15
N VAL A 293 -11.36 -7.62 -21.88
CA VAL A 293 -11.02 -7.19 -20.51
C VAL A 293 -12.27 -7.07 -19.64
N ALA A 294 -13.38 -6.54 -20.17
CA ALA A 294 -14.63 -6.43 -19.43
C ALA A 294 -15.21 -7.80 -19.06
N LYS A 295 -15.16 -8.78 -19.98
CA LYS A 295 -15.59 -10.15 -19.71
C LYS A 295 -14.72 -10.83 -18.63
N GLU A 296 -13.40 -10.73 -18.74
CA GLU A 296 -12.47 -11.25 -17.73
C GLU A 296 -12.71 -10.60 -16.36
N ALA A 297 -12.80 -9.28 -16.30
CA ALA A 297 -13.09 -8.53 -15.07
C ALA A 297 -14.45 -8.90 -14.47
N SER A 298 -15.48 -9.12 -15.30
CA SER A 298 -16.80 -9.52 -14.81
C SER A 298 -16.79 -10.89 -14.11
N ILE A 299 -16.02 -11.85 -14.65
CA ILE A 299 -15.84 -13.17 -14.04
C ILE A 299 -15.05 -13.02 -12.73
N LEU A 300 -13.95 -12.26 -12.76
CA LEU A 300 -13.09 -12.05 -11.60
C LEU A 300 -13.84 -11.41 -10.43
N LEU A 301 -14.59 -10.32 -10.69
CA LEU A 301 -15.36 -9.62 -9.66
C LEU A 301 -16.56 -10.44 -9.16
N MET A 302 -17.21 -11.21 -10.03
CA MET A 302 -18.25 -12.16 -9.60
C MET A 302 -17.67 -13.21 -8.65
N VAL A 303 -16.52 -13.79 -9.00
CA VAL A 303 -15.82 -14.79 -8.18
C VAL A 303 -15.41 -14.20 -6.83
N ALA A 304 -14.92 -12.97 -6.82
CA ALA A 304 -14.53 -12.26 -5.61
C ALA A 304 -15.73 -11.83 -4.75
N HIS A 305 -16.87 -11.49 -5.33
CA HIS A 305 -18.02 -11.04 -4.55
C HIS A 305 -18.86 -12.22 -3.98
N ASP A 306 -19.11 -13.25 -4.80
CA ASP A 306 -20.05 -14.32 -4.48
C ASP A 306 -19.54 -15.27 -3.39
N GLY A 307 -20.38 -15.57 -2.40
CA GLY A 307 -20.06 -16.49 -1.30
C GLY A 307 -19.13 -15.92 -0.20
N PHE A 308 -18.69 -14.67 -0.35
CA PHE A 308 -17.96 -13.94 0.68
C PHE A 308 -18.87 -13.02 1.49
N SER A 309 -18.64 -12.96 2.79
CA SER A 309 -19.28 -12.04 3.73
C SER A 309 -18.67 -10.64 3.62
N ALA A 310 -19.34 -9.62 4.16
CA ALA A 310 -18.84 -8.25 4.09
C ALA A 310 -17.48 -8.06 4.78
N SER A 311 -17.20 -8.80 5.87
CA SER A 311 -15.91 -8.75 6.55
C SER A 311 -14.80 -9.44 5.73
N GLU A 312 -15.13 -10.51 5.02
CA GLU A 312 -14.19 -11.16 4.09
C GLU A 312 -13.86 -10.25 2.90
N LEU A 313 -14.83 -9.48 2.39
CA LEU A 313 -14.56 -8.45 1.36
C LEU A 313 -13.59 -7.36 1.85
N CYS A 314 -13.56 -7.07 3.15
CA CYS A 314 -12.53 -6.18 3.72
C CYS A 314 -11.15 -6.88 3.77
N LEU A 315 -11.09 -8.18 4.06
CA LEU A 315 -9.85 -8.97 4.02
C LEU A 315 -9.26 -9.05 2.60
N HIS A 316 -10.07 -8.90 1.55
CA HIS A 316 -9.58 -8.84 0.17
C HIS A 316 -8.57 -7.71 0.00
N TYR A 317 -8.90 -6.52 0.51
CA TYR A 317 -8.00 -5.36 0.47
C TYR A 317 -6.68 -5.65 1.19
N LEU A 318 -6.75 -6.37 2.30
CA LEU A 318 -5.56 -6.69 3.09
C LEU A 318 -4.64 -7.67 2.37
N LEU A 319 -5.18 -8.75 1.81
CA LEU A 319 -4.40 -9.75 1.07
C LEU A 319 -3.94 -9.25 -0.29
N ALA A 320 -4.68 -8.36 -0.94
CA ALA A 320 -4.28 -7.80 -2.23
C ALA A 320 -3.30 -6.61 -2.09
N SER A 321 -3.15 -6.05 -0.87
CA SER A 321 -2.24 -4.93 -0.63
C SER A 321 -0.79 -5.33 -0.92
N SER A 322 -0.09 -4.49 -1.69
CA SER A 322 1.35 -4.62 -1.94
C SER A 322 2.21 -4.31 -0.72
N ASN A 323 1.62 -3.73 0.33
CA ASN A 323 2.36 -3.11 1.43
C ASN A 323 2.44 -4.03 2.66
N VAL A 324 2.16 -5.32 2.46
CA VAL A 324 2.23 -6.36 3.49
C VAL A 324 3.45 -7.24 3.21
N ASP A 325 4.53 -7.00 3.97
CA ASP A 325 5.71 -7.84 3.94
C ASP A 325 5.46 -9.20 4.62
N GLU A 326 6.18 -10.23 4.17
CA GLU A 326 6.05 -11.60 4.67
C GLU A 326 6.40 -11.74 6.16
N MET A 327 7.42 -11.02 6.66
CA MET A 327 7.80 -11.06 8.06
C MET A 327 6.72 -10.43 8.94
N ILE A 328 6.12 -9.33 8.47
CA ILE A 328 5.02 -8.64 9.15
C ILE A 328 3.77 -9.54 9.18
N LEU A 329 3.48 -10.23 8.07
CA LEU A 329 2.39 -11.18 7.96
C LEU A 329 2.58 -12.39 8.89
N SER A 330 3.76 -13.02 8.90
CA SER A 330 4.12 -14.14 9.79
C SER A 330 3.93 -13.74 11.26
N TYR A 331 4.51 -12.61 11.68
CA TYR A 331 4.32 -12.11 13.04
C TYR A 331 2.84 -11.96 13.38
N SER A 332 2.06 -11.31 12.51
CA SER A 332 0.64 -11.04 12.77
C SER A 332 -0.18 -12.32 12.85
N ILE A 333 0.08 -13.29 11.96
CA ILE A 333 -0.59 -14.59 11.96
C ILE A 333 -0.25 -15.42 13.20
N SER A 334 1.00 -15.39 13.69
CA SER A 334 1.41 -16.08 14.93
C SER A 334 0.69 -15.60 16.19
N LYS A 335 0.06 -14.42 16.14
CA LYS A 335 -0.66 -13.79 17.27
C LYS A 335 -2.18 -13.97 17.22
N LEU A 336 -2.69 -14.74 16.26
CA LEU A 336 -4.11 -15.05 16.15
C LEU A 336 -4.49 -16.14 17.16
N ASN A 337 -5.67 -15.99 17.77
CA ASN A 337 -6.23 -17.05 18.61
C ASN A 337 -6.92 -18.14 17.78
N VAL A 338 -7.33 -19.23 18.42
CA VAL A 338 -7.98 -20.39 17.78
C VAL A 338 -9.16 -20.01 16.88
N LYS A 339 -10.04 -19.11 17.35
CA LYS A 339 -11.23 -18.67 16.59
C LYS A 339 -10.86 -17.81 15.38
N GLU A 340 -9.91 -16.91 15.55
CA GLU A 340 -9.38 -16.06 14.47
C GLU A 340 -8.67 -16.90 13.41
N MET A 341 -7.82 -17.85 13.83
CA MET A 341 -7.16 -18.81 12.94
C MET A 341 -8.17 -19.63 12.14
N MET A 342 -9.20 -20.18 12.79
CA MET A 342 -10.26 -20.93 12.10
C MET A 342 -10.96 -20.09 11.03
N SER A 343 -11.23 -18.82 11.34
CA SER A 343 -11.86 -17.89 10.41
C SER A 343 -10.96 -17.59 9.21
N LEU A 344 -9.64 -17.45 9.44
CA LEU A 344 -8.65 -17.25 8.39
C LEU A 344 -8.52 -18.49 7.50
N ILE A 345 -8.43 -19.70 8.09
CA ILE A 345 -8.39 -20.97 7.36
C ILE A 345 -9.59 -21.10 6.43
N ARG A 346 -10.80 -20.81 6.93
CA ARG A 346 -12.03 -20.87 6.13
C ARG A 346 -12.02 -19.86 5.00
N TYR A 347 -11.60 -18.62 5.26
CA TYR A 347 -11.50 -17.57 4.25
C TYR A 347 -10.49 -17.95 3.13
N LEU A 348 -9.29 -18.41 3.50
CA LEU A 348 -8.28 -18.87 2.53
C LEU A 348 -8.77 -20.10 1.78
N GLY A 349 -9.41 -21.05 2.47
CA GLY A 349 -10.00 -22.24 1.87
C GLY A 349 -11.10 -21.93 0.85
N LYS A 350 -11.92 -20.89 1.08
CA LYS A 350 -12.87 -20.39 0.08
C LYS A 350 -12.16 -19.93 -1.19
N TRP A 351 -11.10 -19.14 -1.05
CA TRP A 351 -10.30 -18.70 -2.20
C TRP A 351 -9.70 -19.87 -2.97
N MET A 352 -9.10 -20.85 -2.28
CA MET A 352 -8.57 -22.06 -2.93
C MET A 352 -9.64 -22.80 -3.75
N LYS A 353 -10.84 -23.00 -3.18
CA LYS A 353 -11.97 -23.62 -3.88
C LYS A 353 -12.44 -22.79 -5.07
N LYS A 354 -12.40 -21.46 -5.00
CA LYS A 354 -12.74 -20.57 -6.12
C LYS A 354 -11.72 -20.68 -7.25
N PHE A 355 -10.42 -20.74 -6.96
CA PHE A 355 -9.39 -20.90 -7.99
C PHE A 355 -9.45 -22.27 -8.68
N GLU A 356 -9.73 -23.34 -7.94
CA GLU A 356 -9.94 -24.67 -8.53
C GLU A 356 -11.19 -24.69 -9.44
N ARG A 357 -12.29 -24.07 -8.99
CA ARG A 357 -13.56 -24.08 -9.73
C ARG A 357 -13.59 -23.14 -10.93
N PHE A 358 -12.87 -22.02 -10.86
CA PHE A 358 -12.89 -20.95 -11.85
C PHE A 358 -11.46 -20.60 -12.32
N PRO A 359 -10.77 -21.49 -13.06
CA PRO A 359 -9.40 -21.25 -13.51
C PRO A 359 -9.27 -20.03 -14.44
N HIS A 360 -10.37 -19.58 -15.04
CA HIS A 360 -10.44 -18.39 -15.89
C HIS A 360 -10.47 -17.07 -15.10
N ALA A 361 -10.67 -17.10 -13.78
CA ALA A 361 -10.69 -15.92 -12.92
C ALA A 361 -9.25 -15.50 -12.56
N GLY A 362 -8.50 -15.06 -13.58
CA GLY A 362 -7.14 -14.57 -13.43
C GLY A 362 -7.08 -13.07 -13.08
N PRO A 363 -5.93 -12.56 -12.61
CA PRO A 363 -5.72 -11.13 -12.41
C PRO A 363 -6.00 -10.33 -13.68
N CYS A 364 -6.71 -9.21 -13.56
CA CYS A 364 -7.08 -8.35 -14.68
C CYS A 364 -6.57 -6.90 -14.49
N PRO A 365 -5.25 -6.66 -14.53
CA PRO A 365 -4.66 -5.35 -14.21
C PRO A 365 -5.05 -4.25 -15.21
N GLU A 366 -5.40 -4.62 -16.45
CA GLU A 366 -5.86 -3.64 -17.46
C GLU A 366 -7.27 -3.09 -17.16
N ALA A 367 -8.07 -3.77 -16.32
CA ALA A 367 -9.46 -3.39 -16.07
C ALA A 367 -9.59 -2.03 -15.35
N SER A 368 -8.66 -1.75 -14.43
CA SER A 368 -8.60 -0.50 -13.68
C SER A 368 -8.37 0.70 -14.61
N CYS A 369 -7.33 0.65 -15.46
CA CYS A 369 -7.00 1.76 -16.35
C CYS A 369 -7.90 1.85 -17.60
N MET A 370 -8.31 0.74 -18.19
CA MET A 370 -9.07 0.74 -19.46
C MET A 370 -10.57 0.92 -19.25
N LEU A 371 -11.08 0.47 -18.10
CA LEU A 371 -12.49 0.38 -17.80
C LEU A 371 -12.85 1.04 -16.46
N GLY A 372 -11.94 1.58 -15.66
CA GLY A 372 -12.27 2.16 -14.36
C GLY A 372 -12.81 1.16 -13.34
N LEU A 373 -12.49 -0.14 -13.50
CA LEU A 373 -12.93 -1.21 -12.61
C LEU A 373 -11.91 -1.44 -11.50
N MET A 374 -11.83 -0.47 -10.58
CA MET A 374 -10.79 -0.39 -9.54
C MET A 374 -10.80 -1.59 -8.58
N ALA A 375 -11.94 -2.27 -8.39
CA ALA A 375 -12.01 -3.45 -7.52
C ALA A 375 -11.20 -4.64 -8.04
N CYS A 376 -10.87 -4.69 -9.34
CA CYS A 376 -10.06 -5.78 -9.90
C CYS A 376 -8.65 -5.83 -9.30
N ASP A 377 -8.09 -4.67 -8.95
CA ASP A 377 -6.76 -4.56 -8.35
C ASP A 377 -6.73 -5.10 -6.91
N TRP A 378 -7.91 -5.22 -6.29
CA TRP A 378 -8.09 -5.66 -4.91
C TRP A 378 -8.55 -7.11 -4.78
N VAL A 379 -8.54 -7.88 -5.86
CA VAL A 379 -8.82 -9.31 -5.82
C VAL A 379 -7.53 -10.07 -5.45
N PRO A 380 -7.51 -10.83 -4.33
CA PRO A 380 -6.35 -11.62 -3.94
C PRO A 380 -5.89 -12.56 -5.06
N ARG A 381 -4.58 -12.58 -5.33
CA ARG A 381 -3.99 -13.50 -6.30
C ARG A 381 -3.80 -14.87 -5.67
N LEU A 382 -3.88 -15.94 -6.47
CA LEU A 382 -3.63 -17.32 -6.02
C LEU A 382 -2.28 -17.44 -5.28
N GLU A 383 -1.23 -16.85 -5.83
CA GLU A 383 0.10 -16.81 -5.22
C GLU A 383 0.05 -16.27 -3.78
N VAL A 384 -0.63 -15.16 -3.55
CA VAL A 384 -0.70 -14.51 -2.23
C VAL A 384 -1.55 -15.35 -1.26
N VAL A 385 -2.63 -15.95 -1.73
CA VAL A 385 -3.48 -16.84 -0.92
C VAL A 385 -2.70 -18.09 -0.51
N VAL A 386 -1.99 -18.72 -1.45
CA VAL A 386 -1.14 -19.89 -1.17
C VAL A 386 -0.04 -19.51 -0.19
N LYS A 387 0.67 -18.40 -0.41
CA LYS A 387 1.72 -17.91 0.48
C LYS A 387 1.19 -17.68 1.91
N CYS A 388 0.05 -17.01 2.05
CA CYS A 388 -0.60 -16.77 3.34
C CYS A 388 -1.00 -18.08 4.04
N LEU A 389 -1.50 -19.07 3.28
CA LEU A 389 -1.79 -20.40 3.80
C LEU A 389 -0.52 -21.11 4.29
N GLY A 390 0.59 -21.01 3.55
CA GLY A 390 1.89 -21.54 3.94
C GLY A 390 2.39 -20.96 5.26
N VAL A 391 2.44 -19.62 5.35
CA VAL A 391 2.81 -18.90 6.58
C VAL A 391 1.93 -19.32 7.75
N MET A 392 0.62 -19.45 7.55
CA MET A 392 -0.29 -19.88 8.60
C MET A 392 0.00 -21.30 9.12
N LEU A 393 0.40 -22.21 8.23
CA LEU A 393 0.78 -23.57 8.60
C LEU A 393 2.11 -23.62 9.33
N ASP A 394 3.10 -22.87 8.84
CA ASP A 394 4.45 -22.84 9.41
C ASP A 394 4.45 -22.23 10.82
N GLU A 395 3.78 -21.10 11.01
CA GLU A 395 3.74 -20.39 12.29
C GLU A 395 2.88 -21.10 13.36
N ASN A 396 1.86 -21.86 12.96
CA ASN A 396 0.86 -22.42 13.88
C ASN A 396 0.78 -23.95 13.85
N PHE A 397 1.75 -24.64 13.26
CA PHE A 397 1.73 -26.10 13.05
C PHE A 397 1.29 -26.89 14.29
N SER A 398 1.95 -26.64 15.43
CA SER A 398 1.66 -27.34 16.69
C SER A 398 0.20 -27.17 17.11
N SER A 399 -0.34 -25.95 17.04
CA SER A 399 -1.73 -25.66 17.37
C SER A 399 -2.70 -26.37 16.41
N LEU A 400 -2.43 -26.31 15.11
CA LEU A 400 -3.27 -26.93 14.08
C LEU A 400 -3.35 -28.45 14.21
N VAL A 401 -2.24 -29.09 14.60
CA VAL A 401 -2.19 -30.54 14.83
C VAL A 401 -2.93 -30.93 16.11
N LEU A 402 -2.75 -30.17 17.19
CA LEU A 402 -3.28 -30.50 18.51
C LEU A 402 -4.79 -30.28 18.64
N HIS A 403 -5.37 -29.35 17.87
CA HIS A 403 -6.79 -29.00 17.96
C HIS A 403 -7.61 -29.64 16.82
N PRO A 404 -8.47 -30.65 17.11
CA PRO A 404 -9.20 -31.40 16.08
C PRO A 404 -10.17 -30.57 15.24
N GLU A 405 -10.62 -29.43 15.76
CA GLU A 405 -11.53 -28.52 15.07
C GLU A 405 -10.99 -28.03 13.71
N PHE A 406 -9.66 -27.96 13.54
CA PHE A 406 -9.04 -27.56 12.28
C PHE A 406 -8.98 -28.68 11.25
N HIS A 407 -9.07 -29.94 11.67
CA HIS A 407 -8.67 -31.09 10.83
C HIS A 407 -9.59 -31.29 9.63
N GLU A 408 -10.90 -31.05 9.79
CA GLU A 408 -11.86 -31.18 8.69
C GLU A 408 -11.63 -30.12 7.62
N GLU A 409 -11.50 -28.85 8.04
CA GLU A 409 -11.25 -27.73 7.12
C GLU A 409 -9.91 -27.90 6.40
N LEU A 410 -8.84 -28.26 7.13
CA LEU A 410 -7.52 -28.48 6.54
C LEU A 410 -7.52 -29.65 5.55
N ARG A 411 -8.22 -30.75 5.84
CA ARG A 411 -8.36 -31.88 4.90
C ARG A 411 -9.13 -31.46 3.65
N SER A 412 -10.17 -30.64 3.78
CA SER A 412 -10.88 -30.09 2.63
C SER A 412 -9.97 -29.22 1.77
N ILE A 413 -9.07 -28.43 2.37
CA ILE A 413 -8.12 -27.57 1.65
C ILE A 413 -7.02 -28.42 1.01
N GLU A 414 -6.52 -29.45 1.69
CA GLU A 414 -5.50 -30.38 1.17
C GLU A 414 -5.92 -30.99 -0.18
N GLY A 415 -7.18 -31.43 -0.29
CA GLY A 415 -7.72 -31.96 -1.54
C GLY A 415 -7.62 -30.97 -2.71
N VAL A 416 -8.04 -29.72 -2.47
CA VAL A 416 -8.03 -28.63 -3.46
C VAL A 416 -6.60 -28.26 -3.86
N VAL A 417 -5.70 -28.14 -2.88
CA VAL A 417 -4.27 -27.87 -3.11
C VAL A 417 -3.66 -29.00 -3.94
N GLY A 418 -4.03 -30.25 -3.67
CA GLY A 418 -3.61 -31.41 -4.46
C GLY A 418 -3.97 -31.29 -5.94
N THR A 419 -5.21 -30.93 -6.25
CA THR A 419 -5.66 -30.70 -7.64
C THR A 419 -4.87 -29.58 -8.31
N LEU A 420 -4.77 -28.42 -7.65
CA LEU A 420 -4.06 -27.24 -8.18
C LEU A 420 -2.56 -27.52 -8.38
N ALA A 421 -1.95 -28.33 -7.51
CA ALA A 421 -0.55 -28.73 -7.60
C ALA A 421 -0.27 -29.66 -8.79
N ILE A 422 -1.20 -30.54 -9.13
CA ILE A 422 -1.11 -31.40 -10.32
C ILE A 422 -1.19 -30.53 -11.58
N GLU A 423 -2.16 -29.62 -11.62
CA GLU A 423 -2.33 -28.69 -12.75
C GLU A 423 -1.09 -27.80 -12.93
N SER A 424 -0.59 -27.20 -11.85
CA SER A 424 0.63 -26.39 -11.90
C SER A 424 1.82 -27.16 -12.46
N ARG A 425 2.02 -28.42 -12.06
CA ARG A 425 3.10 -29.29 -12.58
C ARG A 425 2.93 -29.59 -14.07
N LEU A 426 1.70 -29.80 -14.53
CA LEU A 426 1.40 -29.99 -15.94
C LEU A 426 1.71 -28.71 -16.74
N CYS A 427 1.23 -27.55 -16.28
CA CYS A 427 1.50 -26.26 -16.91
C CYS A 427 3.00 -25.94 -16.94
N CYS A 428 3.75 -26.20 -15.86
CA CYS A 428 5.20 -26.01 -15.83
C CYS A 428 5.92 -26.91 -16.84
N SER A 429 5.47 -28.15 -16.99
CA SER A 429 6.00 -29.10 -17.96
C SER A 429 5.71 -28.66 -19.40
N MET A 430 4.50 -28.16 -19.67
CA MET A 430 4.13 -27.57 -20.96
C MET A 430 4.93 -26.31 -21.27
N ALA A 431 5.07 -25.38 -20.32
CA ALA A 431 5.86 -24.17 -20.48
C ALA A 431 7.33 -24.50 -20.77
N THR A 432 7.89 -25.50 -20.06
CA THR A 432 9.25 -26.01 -20.31
C THR A 432 9.35 -26.61 -21.71
N ALA A 433 8.37 -27.41 -22.14
CA ALA A 433 8.33 -27.98 -23.48
C ALA A 433 8.24 -26.91 -24.57
N ILE A 434 7.36 -25.91 -24.43
CA ILE A 434 7.24 -24.76 -25.35
C ILE A 434 8.57 -24.02 -25.45
N LYS A 435 9.21 -23.73 -24.30
CA LYS A 435 10.52 -23.07 -24.27
C LYS A 435 11.60 -23.89 -25.00
N ASN A 436 11.57 -25.22 -24.86
CA ASN A 436 12.51 -26.12 -25.52
C ASN A 436 12.21 -26.32 -27.01
N LEU A 437 10.96 -26.11 -27.44
CA LEU A 437 10.52 -26.23 -28.83
C LEU A 437 10.83 -24.98 -29.67
N GLY A 438 11.33 -23.90 -29.07
CA GLY A 438 11.93 -22.78 -29.79
C GLY A 438 11.10 -22.28 -30.97
N VAL A 439 9.98 -21.61 -30.70
CA VAL A 439 9.56 -20.56 -31.64
C VAL A 439 10.50 -19.39 -31.36
N ASP A 440 11.65 -19.41 -32.03
CA ASP A 440 12.48 -18.22 -32.18
C ASP A 440 11.61 -17.19 -32.90
N ASP A 441 11.19 -16.13 -32.19
CA ASP A 441 10.67 -14.91 -32.78
C ASP A 441 11.82 -14.18 -33.52
N GLU A 442 12.35 -14.81 -34.58
CA GLU A 442 13.05 -14.14 -35.67
C GLU A 442 12.10 -14.05 -36.87
N CYS A 443 11.14 -13.13 -36.80
CA CYS A 443 10.58 -12.41 -37.95
C CYS A 443 9.53 -11.39 -37.49
N VAL A 444 9.93 -10.15 -37.20
CA VAL A 444 9.50 -8.93 -37.91
C VAL A 444 10.45 -7.80 -37.49
N GLN A 445 11.56 -7.66 -38.21
CA GLN A 445 12.19 -6.36 -38.47
C GLN A 445 13.04 -6.51 -39.73
N ASN A 446 12.38 -6.34 -40.88
CA ASN A 446 12.85 -5.60 -42.04
C ASN A 446 11.68 -5.36 -43.00
#